data_AF-A0A7V1PBR4-F1
#
_entry.id   AF-A0A7V1PBR4-F1
#
_cell.length_a   1.000
_cell.length_b   1.000
_cell.length_c   1.000
_cell.angle_alpha   90.00
_cell.angle_beta   90.00
_cell.angle_gamma   90.00
#
_symmetry.space_group_name_H-M   'P 1'
#
loop_
_entity.id
_entity.type
_entity.pdbx_description
1 polymer ?
#
loop_
_entity_poly.entity_id
_entity_poly.type
_entity_poly.pdbx_seq_one_letter_code
_entity_poly.pdbx_strand_id
1 'polypeptide(L)'
;MRGLRFRLLTAVVAIPTVLAVFWVAEHFRADWLAGLLLSGVGVIAAWEYLYLMDRLGIPLPKELFLTATPLFLMLAVAWDGQYALVVGWGVAYLIVLYSFFRRGPREGFLASLAGIFGLLYIPGLLSFVYLVQRGSFFYLMQLLFIVWGYDSG
;
A
#
# COMPACT_ATOMS: atom_id res chain seq x y z
N MET A 1 -17.42 -18.69 21.03
CA MET A 1 -17.62 -19.46 19.77
C MET A 1 -17.92 -18.61 18.54
N ARG A 2 -18.82 -17.60 18.58
CA ARG A 2 -19.10 -16.73 17.39
C ARG A 2 -17.85 -16.05 16.83
N GLY A 3 -17.00 -15.45 17.68
CA GLY A 3 -15.79 -14.75 17.24
C GLY A 3 -14.77 -15.63 16.51
N LEU A 4 -14.55 -16.88 16.98
CA LEU A 4 -13.61 -17.81 16.32
C LEU A 4 -14.11 -18.24 14.94
N ARG A 5 -15.42 -18.52 14.81
CA ARG A 5 -16.04 -18.90 13.53
C ARG A 5 -15.93 -17.79 12.49
N PHE A 6 -16.16 -16.54 12.88
CA PHE A 6 -16.00 -15.40 11.97
C PHE A 6 -14.55 -15.20 11.54
N ARG A 7 -13.58 -15.31 12.46
CA ARG A 7 -12.14 -15.19 12.14
C ARG A 7 -11.66 -16.27 11.18
N LEU A 8 -12.09 -17.51 11.40
CA LEU A 8 -11.78 -18.62 10.50
C LEU A 8 -12.42 -18.41 9.12
N LEU A 9 -13.68 -17.96 9.09
CA LEU A 9 -14.38 -17.70 7.83
C LEU A 9 -13.71 -16.57 7.05
N THR A 10 -13.29 -15.47 7.71
CA THR A 10 -12.55 -14.40 7.04
C THR A 10 -11.20 -14.87 6.52
N ALA A 11 -10.47 -15.73 7.24
CA ALA A 11 -9.19 -16.26 6.77
C ALA A 11 -9.37 -17.20 5.56
N VAL A 12 -10.35 -18.11 5.64
CA VAL A 12 -10.69 -19.07 4.57
C VAL A 12 -11.19 -18.37 3.31
N VAL A 13 -11.76 -17.18 3.42
CA VAL A 13 -12.18 -16.40 2.25
C VAL A 13 -11.06 -15.48 1.74
N ALA A 14 -10.38 -14.75 2.63
CA ALA A 14 -9.40 -13.75 2.25
C ALA A 14 -8.17 -14.37 1.58
N ILE A 15 -7.62 -15.46 2.14
CA ILE A 15 -6.41 -16.09 1.60
C ILE A 15 -6.65 -16.60 0.17
N PRO A 16 -7.67 -17.43 -0.12
CA PRO A 16 -7.95 -17.86 -1.48
C PRO A 16 -8.32 -16.72 -2.41
N THR A 17 -9.00 -15.68 -1.92
CA THR A 17 -9.36 -14.52 -2.77
C THR A 17 -8.10 -13.78 -3.23
N VAL A 18 -7.18 -13.49 -2.32
CA VAL A 18 -5.90 -12.83 -2.64
C VAL A 18 -5.11 -13.67 -3.65
N LEU A 19 -4.96 -14.97 -3.38
CA LEU A 19 -4.23 -15.88 -4.27
C LEU A 19 -4.91 -16.01 -5.63
N ALA A 20 -6.23 -16.10 -5.68
CA ALA A 20 -6.98 -16.21 -6.93
C ALA A 20 -6.81 -14.95 -7.79
N VAL A 21 -6.86 -13.76 -7.19
CA VAL A 21 -6.65 -12.50 -7.94
C VAL A 21 -5.27 -12.47 -8.59
N PHE A 22 -4.22 -12.81 -7.85
CA PHE A 22 -2.86 -12.85 -8.41
C PHE A 22 -2.67 -13.96 -9.44
N TRP A 23 -3.28 -15.12 -9.24
CA TRP A 23 -3.26 -16.21 -10.21
C TRP A 23 -3.95 -15.80 -11.51
N VAL A 24 -5.12 -15.16 -11.43
CA VAL A 24 -5.83 -14.62 -12.61
C VAL A 24 -5.00 -13.53 -13.29
N ALA A 25 -4.41 -12.62 -12.52
CA ALA A 25 -3.56 -11.55 -13.06
C ALA A 25 -2.40 -12.12 -13.89
N GLU A 26 -1.71 -13.14 -13.40
CA GLU A 26 -0.62 -13.80 -14.15
C GLU A 26 -1.14 -14.62 -15.34
N HIS A 27 -2.15 -15.47 -15.11
CA HIS A 27 -2.65 -16.41 -16.13
C HIS A 27 -3.23 -15.69 -17.35
N PHE A 28 -3.94 -14.58 -17.13
CA PHE A 28 -4.56 -13.79 -18.19
C PHE A 28 -3.76 -12.54 -18.60
N ARG A 29 -2.56 -12.34 -18.03
CA ARG A 29 -1.74 -11.12 -18.22
C ARG A 29 -2.52 -9.83 -17.93
N ALA A 30 -3.30 -9.87 -16.87
CA ALA A 30 -4.18 -8.79 -16.43
C ALA A 30 -3.60 -8.12 -15.18
N ASP A 31 -2.39 -7.54 -15.29
CA ASP A 31 -1.65 -6.95 -14.16
C ASP A 31 -2.45 -5.85 -13.44
N TRP A 32 -3.36 -5.17 -14.15
CA TRP A 32 -4.28 -4.20 -13.56
C TRP A 32 -5.16 -4.79 -12.44
N LEU A 33 -5.44 -6.10 -12.43
CA LEU A 33 -6.15 -6.76 -11.32
C LEU A 33 -5.32 -6.79 -10.04
N ALA A 34 -4.03 -7.12 -10.15
CA ALA A 34 -3.09 -7.04 -9.05
C ALA A 34 -2.95 -5.58 -8.57
N GLY A 35 -2.91 -4.63 -9.52
CA GLY A 35 -2.88 -3.20 -9.23
C GLY A 35 -4.09 -2.72 -8.45
N LEU A 36 -5.30 -3.15 -8.83
CA LEU A 36 -6.54 -2.83 -8.12
C LEU A 36 -6.56 -3.43 -6.71
N LEU A 37 -6.17 -4.69 -6.55
CA LEU A 37 -6.10 -5.33 -5.24
C LEU A 37 -5.12 -4.59 -4.32
N LEU A 38 -3.89 -4.36 -4.79
CA LEU A 38 -2.86 -3.64 -4.04
C LEU A 38 -3.30 -2.20 -3.73
N SER A 39 -3.96 -1.52 -4.66
CA SER A 39 -4.52 -0.19 -4.45
C SER A 39 -5.60 -0.19 -3.36
N GLY A 40 -6.50 -1.18 -3.37
CA GLY A 40 -7.52 -1.33 -2.32
C GLY A 40 -6.90 -1.54 -0.94
N VAL A 41 -5.95 -2.48 -0.83
CA VAL A 41 -5.20 -2.71 0.43
C VAL A 41 -4.42 -1.46 0.84
N GLY A 42 -3.77 -0.80 -0.12
CA GLY A 42 -3.00 0.41 0.11
C GLY A 42 -3.85 1.57 0.61
N VAL A 43 -5.05 1.78 0.08
CA VAL A 43 -5.98 2.83 0.55
C VAL A 43 -6.42 2.56 1.99
N ILE A 44 -6.72 1.31 2.35
CA ILE A 44 -7.08 0.93 3.73
C ILE A 44 -5.90 1.21 4.66
N ALA A 45 -4.70 0.74 4.29
CA ALA A 45 -3.49 0.96 5.09
C ALA A 45 -3.13 2.45 5.21
N ALA A 46 -3.28 3.22 4.14
CA ALA A 46 -3.08 4.66 4.12
C ALA A 46 -4.09 5.38 5.02
N TRP A 47 -5.35 4.94 5.03
CA TRP A 47 -6.37 5.49 5.91
C TRP A 47 -6.03 5.26 7.39
N GLU A 48 -5.66 4.04 7.76
CA GLU A 48 -5.24 3.70 9.13
C GLU A 48 -3.98 4.47 9.54
N TYR A 49 -3.02 4.59 8.63
CA TYR A 49 -1.81 5.37 8.86
C TYR A 49 -2.12 6.85 9.12
N LEU A 50 -2.98 7.47 8.29
CA LEU A 50 -3.41 8.85 8.48
C LEU A 50 -4.12 9.03 9.82
N TYR A 51 -4.95 8.05 10.23
CA TYR A 51 -5.61 8.05 11.52
C TYR A 51 -4.63 8.03 12.70
N LEU A 52 -3.59 7.19 12.61
CA LEU A 52 -2.54 7.12 13.62
C LEU A 52 -1.73 8.42 13.68
N MET A 53 -1.37 8.98 12.53
CA MET A 53 -0.62 10.24 12.47
C MET A 53 -1.41 11.41 13.04
N ASP A 54 -2.72 11.47 12.78
CA ASP A 54 -3.64 12.46 13.35
C ASP A 54 -3.68 12.35 14.88
N ARG A 55 -3.75 11.13 15.42
CA ARG A 55 -3.69 10.87 16.88
C ARG A 55 -2.35 11.26 17.52
N LEU A 56 -1.26 11.22 16.76
CA LEU A 56 0.07 11.66 17.21
C LEU A 56 0.28 13.18 17.08
N GLY A 57 -0.73 13.93 16.63
CA GLY A 57 -0.62 15.38 16.43
C GLY A 57 0.17 15.75 15.18
N ILE A 58 0.36 14.83 14.24
CA ILE A 58 1.06 15.04 12.97
C ILE A 58 0.06 14.84 11.82
N PRO A 59 -0.94 15.73 11.63
CA PRO A 59 -1.90 15.52 10.55
C PRO A 59 -1.18 15.48 9.19
N LEU A 60 -1.59 14.68 8.23
CA LEU A 60 -1.01 14.71 6.88
C LEU A 60 -2.08 15.18 5.88
N PRO A 61 -1.71 15.71 4.71
CA PRO A 61 -2.69 16.08 3.69
C PRO A 61 -3.41 14.82 3.20
N LYS A 62 -4.61 14.56 3.77
CA LYS A 62 -5.34 13.30 3.63
C LYS A 62 -5.68 13.01 2.17
N GLU A 63 -6.22 14.00 1.46
CA GLU A 63 -6.61 13.85 0.06
C GLU A 63 -5.41 13.52 -0.81
N LEU A 64 -4.29 14.21 -0.58
CA LEU A 64 -3.05 13.99 -1.33
C LEU A 64 -2.51 12.58 -1.10
N PHE A 65 -2.48 12.12 0.15
CA PHE A 65 -1.94 10.80 0.50
C PHE A 65 -2.84 9.64 0.01
N LEU A 66 -4.16 9.78 0.18
CA LEU A 66 -5.15 8.79 -0.25
C LEU A 66 -5.32 8.70 -1.77
N THR A 67 -5.09 9.80 -2.50
CA THR A 67 -5.12 9.78 -3.98
C THR A 67 -3.80 9.28 -4.56
N ALA A 68 -2.67 9.68 -3.97
CA ALA A 68 -1.36 9.25 -4.41
C ALA A 68 -1.13 7.75 -4.27
N THR A 69 -1.64 7.13 -3.19
CA THR A 69 -1.46 5.70 -2.92
C THR A 69 -1.97 4.80 -4.05
N PRO A 70 -3.27 4.83 -4.44
CA PRO A 70 -3.78 4.02 -5.54
C PRO A 70 -3.22 4.46 -6.89
N LEU A 71 -2.97 5.76 -7.10
CA LEU A 71 -2.38 6.23 -8.35
C LEU A 71 -0.96 5.68 -8.56
N PHE A 72 -0.12 5.76 -7.53
CA PHE A 72 1.22 5.19 -7.54
C PHE A 72 1.18 3.69 -7.78
N LEU A 73 0.33 2.95 -7.07
CA LEU A 73 0.24 1.50 -7.19
C LEU A 73 -0.28 1.07 -8.56
N MET A 74 -1.30 1.74 -9.10
CA MET A 74 -1.77 1.46 -10.46
C MET A 74 -0.70 1.74 -11.51
N LEU A 75 0.06 2.83 -11.38
CA LEU A 75 1.17 3.13 -12.30
C LEU A 75 2.34 2.14 -12.16
N ALA A 76 2.67 1.77 -10.92
CA ALA A 76 3.71 0.80 -10.61
C ALA A 76 3.39 -0.58 -11.19
N VAL A 77 2.12 -0.98 -11.15
CA VAL A 77 1.67 -2.31 -11.51
C VAL A 77 1.18 -2.39 -12.96
N ALA A 78 0.16 -1.62 -13.32
CA ALA A 78 -0.51 -1.74 -14.62
C ALA A 78 0.23 -1.04 -15.77
N TRP A 79 1.16 -0.14 -15.48
CA TRP A 79 1.93 0.62 -16.47
C TRP A 79 3.44 0.39 -16.36
N ASP A 80 3.88 -0.77 -15.86
CA ASP A 80 5.29 -1.14 -15.78
C ASP A 80 6.18 -0.10 -15.04
N GLY A 81 5.61 0.64 -14.09
CA GLY A 81 6.32 1.69 -13.36
C GLY A 81 6.45 3.01 -14.10
N GLN A 82 5.86 3.15 -15.30
CA GLN A 82 5.89 4.41 -16.04
C GLN A 82 5.27 5.53 -15.20
N TYR A 83 6.06 6.59 -14.95
CA TYR A 83 5.70 7.73 -14.12
C TYR A 83 5.41 7.44 -12.63
N ALA A 84 5.48 6.20 -12.15
CA ALA A 84 5.22 5.88 -10.75
C ALA A 84 6.15 6.66 -9.81
N LEU A 85 7.45 6.69 -10.11
CA LEU A 85 8.42 7.50 -9.36
C LEU A 85 8.18 9.00 -9.48
N VAL A 86 7.72 9.47 -10.63
CA VAL A 86 7.40 10.90 -10.84
C VAL A 86 6.24 11.30 -9.94
N VAL A 87 5.18 10.48 -9.87
CA VAL A 87 4.05 10.69 -8.96
C VAL A 87 4.50 10.59 -7.51
N GLY A 88 5.26 9.55 -7.15
CA GLY A 88 5.76 9.35 -5.78
C GLY A 88 6.58 10.54 -5.27
N TRP A 89 7.58 10.96 -6.04
CA TRP A 89 8.42 12.11 -5.67
C TRP A 89 7.69 13.45 -5.78
N GLY A 90 6.81 13.62 -6.77
CA GLY A 90 5.98 14.81 -6.88
C GLY A 90 5.08 14.99 -5.66
N VAL A 91 4.45 13.91 -5.20
CA VAL A 91 3.63 13.94 -3.98
C VAL A 91 4.47 14.15 -2.74
N ALA A 92 5.62 13.47 -2.61
CA ALA A 92 6.55 13.70 -1.50
C ALA A 92 6.98 15.17 -1.42
N TYR A 93 7.31 15.78 -2.56
CA TYR A 93 7.62 17.21 -2.64
C TYR A 93 6.45 18.08 -2.19
N LEU A 94 5.23 17.81 -2.64
CA LEU A 94 4.03 18.55 -2.22
C LEU A 94 3.74 18.38 -0.72
N ILE A 95 3.96 17.20 -0.15
CA ILE A 95 3.85 16.97 1.29
C ILE A 95 4.85 17.83 2.05
N VAL A 96 6.11 17.86 1.60
CA VAL A 96 7.17 18.69 2.23
C VAL A 96 6.76 20.16 2.17
N LEU A 97 6.42 20.64 0.97
CA LEU A 97 6.01 22.03 0.75
C LEU A 97 4.84 22.39 1.68
N TYR A 98 3.76 21.62 1.62
CA TYR A 98 2.57 21.84 2.43
C TYR A 98 2.87 21.82 3.94
N SER A 99 3.72 20.89 4.38
CA SER A 99 4.06 20.72 5.80
C SER A 99 4.83 21.93 6.35
N PHE A 100 5.85 22.41 5.62
CA PHE A 100 6.62 23.58 6.04
C PHE A 100 5.80 24.87 5.98
N PHE A 101 5.02 25.08 4.91
CA PHE A 101 4.21 26.28 4.75
C PHE A 101 3.11 26.39 5.80
N ARG A 102 2.46 25.29 6.17
CA ARG A 102 1.31 25.32 7.09
C ARG A 102 1.70 25.26 8.58
N ARG A 103 2.87 24.71 8.92
CA ARG A 103 3.23 24.37 10.31
C ARG A 103 4.56 24.93 10.81
N GLY A 104 5.30 25.60 9.95
CA GLY A 104 6.63 26.10 10.29
C GLY A 104 7.68 24.99 10.40
N PRO A 105 8.92 25.33 10.82
CA PRO A 105 10.09 24.49 10.55
C PRO A 105 10.12 23.15 11.30
N ARG A 106 9.81 23.14 12.61
CA ARG A 106 9.93 21.93 13.44
C ARG A 106 8.82 20.92 13.15
N GLU A 107 7.57 21.36 13.20
CA GLU A 107 6.42 20.52 12.92
C GLU A 107 6.34 20.13 11.44
N GLY A 108 6.72 21.05 10.56
CA GLY A 108 6.81 20.79 9.12
C GLY A 108 7.84 19.71 8.79
N PHE A 109 8.98 19.67 9.49
CA PHE A 109 9.98 18.61 9.34
C PHE A 109 9.44 17.24 9.74
N LEU A 110 8.81 17.13 10.93
CA LEU A 110 8.23 15.87 11.40
C LEU A 110 7.10 15.38 10.48
N ALA A 111 6.23 16.27 10.03
CA ALA A 111 5.15 15.93 9.09
C ALA A 111 5.69 15.52 7.72
N SER A 112 6.76 16.16 7.24
CA SER A 112 7.45 15.77 6.01
C SER A 112 8.02 14.35 6.12
N LEU A 113 8.73 14.06 7.22
CA LEU A 113 9.26 12.72 7.47
C LEU A 113 8.15 11.68 7.53
N ALA A 114 7.09 11.94 8.31
CA ALA A 114 5.95 11.05 8.40
C ALA A 114 5.34 10.79 7.02
N GLY A 115 5.04 11.83 6.24
CA GLY A 115 4.47 11.65 4.90
C GLY A 115 5.40 10.91 3.93
N ILE A 116 6.70 11.21 3.91
CA ILE A 116 7.67 10.51 3.05
C ILE A 116 7.77 9.04 3.44
N PHE A 117 7.98 8.74 4.73
CA PHE A 117 8.08 7.35 5.19
C PHE A 117 6.75 6.60 5.03
N GLY A 118 5.61 7.27 5.20
CA GLY A 118 4.30 6.69 4.90
C GLY A 118 4.18 6.26 3.44
N LEU A 119 4.62 7.10 2.49
CA LEU A 119 4.61 6.77 1.06
C LEU A 119 5.60 5.65 0.72
N LEU A 120 6.80 5.69 1.28
CA LEU A 120 7.80 4.64 1.05
C LEU A 120 7.33 3.29 1.63
N TYR A 121 6.73 3.33 2.81
CA TYR A 121 6.32 2.13 3.53
C TYR A 121 5.05 1.50 2.96
N ILE A 122 4.03 2.29 2.66
CA ILE A 122 2.73 1.75 2.23
C ILE A 122 2.74 1.46 0.72
N PRO A 123 2.55 2.44 -0.19
CA PRO A 123 2.54 2.14 -1.62
C PRO A 123 3.92 1.69 -2.13
N GLY A 124 5.01 2.22 -1.57
CA GLY A 124 6.37 1.81 -1.97
C GLY A 124 6.61 0.32 -1.73
N LEU A 125 6.50 -0.19 -0.51
CA LEU A 125 6.71 -1.62 -0.24
C LEU A 125 5.65 -2.52 -0.88
N LEU A 126 4.38 -2.09 -0.92
CA LEU A 126 3.33 -2.86 -1.60
C LEU A 126 3.62 -3.06 -3.09
N SER A 127 4.29 -2.10 -3.76
CA SER A 127 4.70 -2.28 -5.15
C SER A 127 5.72 -3.41 -5.36
N PHE A 128 6.52 -3.75 -4.35
CA PHE A 128 7.44 -4.90 -4.44
C PHE A 128 6.70 -6.24 -4.47
N VAL A 129 5.48 -6.32 -3.90
CA VAL A 129 4.64 -7.52 -4.01
C VAL A 129 4.36 -7.83 -5.48
N TYR A 130 4.10 -6.79 -6.29
CA TYR A 130 3.96 -6.94 -7.74
C TYR A 130 5.26 -7.37 -8.42
N LEU A 131 6.42 -6.84 -8.01
CA LEU A 131 7.71 -7.27 -8.58
C LEU A 131 7.97 -8.76 -8.34
N VAL A 132 7.62 -9.26 -7.15
CA VAL A 132 7.72 -10.69 -6.82
C VAL A 132 6.74 -11.51 -7.68
N GLN A 133 5.50 -11.04 -7.83
CA GLN A 133 4.49 -11.67 -8.70
C GLN A 133 4.96 -11.75 -10.16
N ARG A 134 5.52 -10.67 -10.71
CA ARG A 134 6.05 -10.62 -12.07
C ARG A 134 7.17 -11.64 -12.29
N GLY A 135 7.90 -12.00 -11.24
CA GLY A 135 8.85 -13.11 -11.28
C GLY A 135 8.15 -14.46 -11.41
N SER A 136 7.19 -14.75 -10.53
CA SER A 136 6.27 -15.89 -10.63
C SER A 136 5.23 -15.85 -9.49
N PHE A 137 4.01 -16.31 -9.79
CA PHE A 137 2.96 -16.58 -8.80
C PHE A 137 3.46 -17.48 -7.67
N PHE A 138 4.33 -18.46 -7.97
CA PHE A 138 4.89 -19.35 -6.95
C PHE A 138 5.77 -18.60 -5.95
N TYR A 139 6.56 -17.61 -6.39
CA TYR A 139 7.37 -16.78 -5.50
C TYR A 139 6.50 -15.88 -4.62
N LEU A 140 5.44 -15.30 -5.19
CA LEU A 140 4.48 -14.53 -4.43
C LEU A 140 3.79 -15.38 -3.38
N MET A 141 3.33 -16.57 -3.76
CA MET A 141 2.66 -17.50 -2.86
C MET A 141 3.57 -17.90 -1.69
N GLN A 142 4.85 -18.18 -1.96
CA GLN A 142 5.84 -18.45 -0.92
C GLN A 142 6.01 -17.25 0.03
N LEU A 143 6.17 -16.04 -0.52
CA LEU A 143 6.29 -14.82 0.28
C LEU A 143 5.07 -14.65 1.20
N LEU A 144 3.86 -14.74 0.66
CA LEU A 144 2.63 -14.56 1.43
C LEU A 144 2.47 -15.65 2.50
N PHE A 145 2.77 -16.90 2.20
CA PHE A 145 2.72 -17.97 3.19
C PHE A 145 3.79 -17.86 4.26
N ILE A 146 4.98 -17.34 3.95
CA ILE A 146 6.00 -17.05 4.97
C ILE A 146 5.49 -15.96 5.90
N VAL A 147 4.96 -14.86 5.37
CA VAL A 147 4.43 -13.76 6.19
C VAL A 147 3.24 -14.22 7.03
N TRP A 148 2.24 -14.86 6.43
CA TRP A 148 1.06 -15.35 7.16
C TRP A 148 1.42 -16.47 8.15
N GLY A 149 2.38 -17.32 7.80
CA GLY A 149 2.89 -18.39 8.66
C GLY A 149 3.63 -17.83 9.87
N TYR A 150 4.46 -16.79 9.67
CA TYR A 150 5.13 -16.07 10.74
C TYR A 150 4.14 -15.42 11.72
N ASP A 151 3.08 -14.78 11.21
CA ASP A 151 2.05 -14.16 12.05
C ASP A 151 1.18 -15.19 12.84
N SER A 152 1.21 -16.46 12.42
CA SER A 152 0.42 -17.53 13.03
C SER A 152 1.19 -18.37 14.07
N GLY A 153 2.52 -18.31 14.07
CA GLY A 153 3.42 -19.10 14.93
C GLY A 153 3.90 -18.34 16.16
#